data_AF-A0A511ZNT4-F1
#
_entry.id   AF-A0A511ZNT4-F1
#
_cell.length_a   1.000
_cell.length_b   1.000
_cell.length_c   1.000
_cell.angle_alpha   90.00
_cell.angle_beta   90.00
_cell.angle_gamma   90.00
#
_symmetry.space_group_name_H-M   'P 1'
#
loop_
_entity.id
_entity.type
_entity.pdbx_description
1 polymer ?
#
loop_
_entity_poly.entity_id
_entity_poly.type
_entity_poly.pdbx_seq_one_letter_code
_entity_poly.pdbx_strand_id
1 'polypeptide(L)'
;MTNSKIKLKKKELVAKDTMAFHWEMPEGFEFKAGQLTHIKLINPSEIDEEGTKRALSFVYGPSENELVTTTRLRDTAFKRELKNLPEGSEVEFDGANGSFTLHKTESTPAVFIIGGIGITPIRSMIAEATNQKTGHDLTLLYSNKTPEDAPFLSDLEDLEKRNPNFNFVPVMTRAEAGEWDGERGHIDAELLKRHVSDVNKPIYYLSGPGDMVEAMQKMLVEAGVNEDNIRSEEFAGY
;
A
#
# COMPACT_ATOMS: atom_id res chain seq x y z
N MET A 1 -1.44 -14.96 -22.77
CA MET A 1 -0.69 -13.99 -21.95
C MET A 1 0.65 -14.63 -21.64
N THR A 2 1.74 -14.02 -22.07
CA THR A 2 3.08 -14.59 -21.95
C THR A 2 3.57 -14.30 -20.54
N ASN A 3 3.57 -15.29 -19.64
CA ASN A 3 4.23 -15.14 -18.34
C ASN A 3 5.72 -14.87 -18.62
N SER A 4 6.16 -13.64 -18.40
CA SER A 4 7.59 -13.32 -18.45
C SER A 4 8.23 -13.79 -17.14
N LYS A 5 9.54 -13.99 -17.17
CA LYS A 5 10.30 -14.29 -15.96
C LYS A 5 11.10 -13.07 -15.57
N ILE A 6 11.14 -12.79 -14.28
CA ILE A 6 11.98 -11.74 -13.70
C ILE A 6 12.81 -12.32 -12.56
N LYS A 7 13.95 -11.68 -12.27
CA LYS A 7 14.85 -12.10 -11.20
C LYS A 7 14.64 -11.27 -9.94
N LEU A 8 14.74 -11.93 -8.79
CA LEU A 8 14.86 -11.27 -7.50
C LEU A 8 16.25 -10.61 -7.40
N LYS A 9 16.31 -9.29 -7.25
CA LYS A 9 17.57 -8.53 -7.13
C LYS A 9 18.04 -8.41 -5.70
N LYS A 10 17.14 -8.03 -4.78
CA LYS A 10 17.44 -7.90 -3.35
C LYS A 10 16.17 -8.07 -2.50
N LYS A 11 16.39 -8.36 -1.21
CA LYS A 11 15.34 -8.41 -0.18
C LYS A 11 15.69 -7.45 0.96
N GLU A 12 14.67 -6.81 1.52
CA GLU A 12 14.85 -5.82 2.58
C GLU A 12 13.72 -5.88 3.59
N LEU A 13 14.03 -5.87 4.90
CA LEU A 13 13.02 -5.68 5.93
C LEU A 13 12.67 -4.19 6.00
N VAL A 14 11.41 -3.86 5.73
CA VAL A 14 10.91 -2.46 5.70
C VAL A 14 10.07 -2.11 6.93
N ALA A 15 9.69 -3.12 7.71
CA ALA A 15 9.08 -3.03 9.04
C ALA A 15 9.16 -4.40 9.71
N LYS A 16 8.73 -4.48 10.97
CA LYS A 16 8.58 -5.75 11.69
C LYS A 16 7.74 -6.72 10.86
N ASP A 17 8.30 -7.92 10.64
CA ASP A 17 7.69 -8.99 9.85
C ASP A 17 7.18 -8.55 8.47
N THR A 18 7.81 -7.54 7.86
CA THR A 18 7.44 -7.00 6.54
C THR A 18 8.66 -6.91 5.65
N MET A 19 8.60 -7.57 4.49
CA MET A 19 9.74 -7.66 3.58
C MET A 19 9.38 -7.15 2.19
N ALA A 20 10.24 -6.28 1.67
CA ALA A 20 10.25 -5.82 0.30
C ALA A 20 11.14 -6.71 -0.57
N PHE A 21 10.68 -6.97 -1.79
CA PHE A 21 11.36 -7.77 -2.80
C PHE A 21 11.57 -6.88 -4.02
N HIS A 22 12.82 -6.59 -4.34
CA HIS A 22 13.18 -5.78 -5.49
C HIS A 22 13.42 -6.71 -6.67
N TRP A 23 12.76 -6.44 -7.77
CA TRP A 23 12.78 -7.27 -8.96
C TRP A 23 13.52 -6.59 -10.11
N GLU A 24 13.99 -7.39 -11.04
CA GLU A 24 14.41 -6.91 -12.35
C GLU A 24 13.20 -6.34 -13.11
N MET A 25 13.34 -5.10 -13.59
CA MET A 25 12.34 -4.46 -14.43
C MET A 25 12.43 -5.03 -15.86
N PRO A 26 11.37 -5.64 -16.41
CA PRO A 26 11.40 -6.08 -17.81
C PRO A 26 11.58 -4.89 -18.76
N GLU A 27 12.26 -5.13 -19.89
CA GLU A 27 12.45 -4.10 -20.91
C GLU A 27 11.11 -3.60 -21.45
N GLY A 28 10.94 -2.28 -21.49
CA GLY A 28 9.70 -1.65 -21.97
C GLY A 28 8.48 -1.88 -21.08
N PHE A 29 8.65 -2.36 -19.84
CA PHE A 29 7.54 -2.54 -18.92
C PHE A 29 6.96 -1.21 -18.47
N GLU A 30 5.65 -1.06 -18.63
CA GLU A 30 4.88 0.08 -18.18
C GLU A 30 3.81 -0.37 -17.19
N PHE A 31 3.57 0.44 -16.17
CA PHE A 31 2.51 0.24 -15.19
C PHE A 31 1.99 1.60 -14.71
N LYS A 32 0.88 1.61 -13.99
CA LYS A 32 0.32 2.79 -13.31
C LYS A 32 0.50 2.66 -11.82
N ALA A 33 0.68 3.80 -11.16
CA ALA A 33 0.75 3.86 -9.71
C ALA A 33 -0.52 3.26 -9.07
N GLY A 34 -0.32 2.41 -8.06
CA GLY A 34 -1.37 1.65 -7.38
C GLY A 34 -1.68 0.27 -7.99
N GLN A 35 -1.12 -0.08 -9.14
CA GLN A 35 -1.29 -1.41 -9.72
C GLN A 35 -0.53 -2.50 -8.95
N LEU A 36 -0.89 -3.75 -9.23
CA LEU A 36 -0.28 -4.95 -8.68
C LEU A 36 0.27 -5.86 -9.77
N THR A 37 1.07 -6.83 -9.37
CA THR A 37 1.43 -7.96 -10.21
C THR A 37 1.03 -9.26 -9.54
N HIS A 38 1.08 -10.35 -10.30
CA HIS A 38 1.13 -11.66 -9.71
C HIS A 38 2.53 -12.26 -9.82
N ILE A 39 3.08 -12.65 -8.67
CA ILE A 39 4.32 -13.41 -8.58
C ILE A 39 3.97 -14.88 -8.40
N LYS A 40 4.50 -15.72 -9.28
CA LYS A 40 4.39 -17.17 -9.16
C LYS A 40 5.76 -17.82 -8.95
N LEU A 41 5.88 -18.54 -7.84
CA LEU A 41 7.08 -19.29 -7.49
C LEU A 41 7.25 -20.50 -8.42
N ILE A 42 8.47 -20.70 -8.90
CA ILE A 42 8.83 -21.81 -9.80
C ILE A 42 9.34 -22.97 -8.94
N ASN A 43 8.63 -24.10 -8.98
CA ASN A 43 8.96 -25.34 -8.24
C ASN A 43 9.25 -25.12 -6.73
N PRO A 44 8.35 -24.44 -5.97
CA PRO A 44 8.55 -24.28 -4.53
C PRO A 44 8.53 -25.63 -3.81
N SER A 45 9.23 -25.73 -2.68
CA SER A 45 9.28 -26.97 -1.90
C SER A 45 8.00 -27.25 -1.11
N GLU A 46 7.26 -26.20 -0.79
CA GLU A 46 5.98 -26.23 -0.11
C GLU A 46 4.90 -25.48 -0.90
N ILE A 47 3.64 -25.92 -0.82
CA ILE A 47 2.49 -25.28 -1.46
C ILE A 47 1.32 -25.29 -0.47
N ASP A 48 0.68 -24.15 -0.30
CA ASP A 48 -0.55 -23.99 0.50
C ASP A 48 -1.80 -24.01 -0.40
N GLU A 49 -3.00 -23.93 0.18
CA GLU A 49 -4.27 -24.05 -0.54
C GLU A 49 -4.49 -22.96 -1.61
N GLU A 50 -3.88 -21.79 -1.43
CA GLU A 50 -3.91 -20.68 -2.38
C GLU A 50 -2.89 -20.84 -3.53
N GLY A 51 -2.10 -21.92 -3.51
CA GLY A 51 -1.19 -22.30 -4.59
C GLY A 51 0.12 -21.49 -4.62
N THR A 52 0.79 -21.47 -5.78
CA THR A 52 2.13 -20.90 -5.92
C THR A 52 2.16 -19.47 -6.44
N LYS A 53 1.00 -18.84 -6.65
CA LYS A 53 0.83 -17.50 -7.23
C LYS A 53 0.19 -16.58 -6.19
N ARG A 54 0.72 -15.37 -6.02
CA ARG A 54 0.11 -14.31 -5.19
C ARG A 54 0.11 -12.97 -5.90
N ALA A 55 -0.98 -12.23 -5.72
CA ALA A 55 -1.07 -10.83 -6.06
C ALA A 55 -0.26 -10.00 -5.05
N LEU A 56 0.60 -9.11 -5.52
CA LEU A 56 1.37 -8.18 -4.71
C LEU A 56 1.43 -6.81 -5.40
N SER A 57 1.09 -5.75 -4.68
CA SER A 57 1.09 -4.39 -5.21
C SER A 57 2.49 -3.85 -5.41
N PHE A 58 2.63 -2.97 -6.41
CA PHE A 58 3.84 -2.20 -6.61
C PHE A 58 3.95 -1.11 -5.53
N VAL A 59 5.15 -1.00 -4.95
CA VAL A 59 5.46 -0.02 -3.89
C VAL A 59 5.80 1.35 -4.49
N TYR A 60 6.54 1.36 -5.60
CA TYR A 60 7.04 2.58 -6.22
C TYR A 60 6.14 3.06 -7.35
N GLY A 61 6.13 4.37 -7.58
CA GLY A 61 5.47 4.98 -8.73
C GLY A 61 6.30 4.76 -10.01
N PRO A 62 5.67 4.79 -11.20
CA PRO A 62 6.38 4.68 -12.48
C PRO A 62 7.56 5.65 -12.63
N SER A 63 7.46 6.86 -12.09
CA SER A 63 8.50 7.89 -12.14
C SER A 63 9.77 7.55 -11.34
N GLU A 64 9.71 6.57 -10.44
CA GLU A 64 10.85 6.14 -9.62
C GLU A 64 11.67 5.01 -10.27
N ASN A 65 11.14 4.41 -11.34
CA ASN A 65 11.82 3.38 -12.13
C ASN A 65 12.33 2.17 -11.31
N GLU A 66 11.57 1.79 -10.27
CA GLU A 66 11.83 0.62 -9.43
C GLU A 66 10.66 -0.36 -9.47
N LEU A 67 10.96 -1.66 -9.58
CA LEU A 67 9.97 -2.73 -9.51
C LEU A 67 10.08 -3.44 -8.16
N VAL A 68 9.23 -3.07 -7.21
CA VAL A 68 9.28 -3.61 -5.86
C VAL A 68 7.88 -4.00 -5.41
N THR A 69 7.79 -5.18 -4.82
CA THR A 69 6.59 -5.64 -4.12
C THR A 69 6.90 -5.88 -2.65
N THR A 70 5.89 -5.86 -1.78
CA THR A 70 6.10 -6.07 -0.34
C THR A 70 4.99 -6.93 0.24
N THR A 71 5.33 -7.76 1.22
CA THR A 71 4.33 -8.55 1.94
C THR A 71 4.69 -8.68 3.42
N ARG A 72 3.65 -8.89 4.25
CA ARG A 72 3.81 -9.33 5.63
C ARG A 72 4.19 -10.81 5.66
N LEU A 73 5.28 -11.15 6.34
CA LEU A 73 5.85 -12.49 6.50
C LEU A 73 5.03 -13.36 7.46
N ARG A 74 3.79 -13.67 7.08
CA ARG A 74 2.97 -14.66 7.77
C ARG A 74 3.44 -16.08 7.47
N ASP A 75 3.03 -17.01 8.30
CA ASP A 75 3.46 -18.41 8.21
C ASP A 75 2.67 -19.21 7.14
N THR A 76 2.76 -18.76 5.89
CA THR A 76 2.23 -19.49 4.73
C THR A 76 3.36 -20.09 3.91
N ALA A 77 3.09 -21.18 3.19
CA ALA A 77 4.10 -21.85 2.36
C ALA A 77 4.68 -20.87 1.33
N PHE A 78 3.82 -20.11 0.64
CA PHE A 78 4.27 -19.12 -0.34
C PHE A 78 5.23 -18.07 0.28
N LYS A 79 4.91 -17.55 1.47
CA LYS A 79 5.69 -16.48 2.11
C LYS A 79 7.01 -17.01 2.67
N ARG A 80 7.05 -18.26 3.19
CA ARG A 80 8.30 -18.93 3.60
C ARG A 80 9.22 -19.14 2.40
N GLU A 81 8.70 -19.68 1.31
CA GLU A 81 9.44 -19.91 0.07
C GLU A 81 9.97 -18.59 -0.51
N LEU A 82 9.12 -17.57 -0.61
CA LEU A 82 9.51 -16.26 -1.13
C LEU A 82 10.58 -15.59 -0.26
N LYS A 83 10.45 -15.66 1.07
CA LYS A 83 11.46 -15.14 2.02
C LYS A 83 12.81 -15.84 1.84
N ASN A 84 12.80 -17.15 1.63
CA ASN A 84 14.01 -17.97 1.49
C ASN A 84 14.58 -17.98 0.06
N LEU A 85 13.85 -17.46 -0.92
CA LEU A 85 14.26 -17.40 -2.32
C LEU A 85 15.62 -16.68 -2.47
N PRO A 86 16.68 -17.32 -3.01
CA PRO A 86 17.98 -16.68 -3.20
C PRO A 86 17.90 -15.52 -4.20
N GLU A 87 18.69 -14.47 -3.97
CA GLU A 87 18.90 -13.41 -4.97
C GLU A 87 19.44 -14.01 -6.28
N GLY A 88 19.00 -13.45 -7.41
CA GLY A 88 19.24 -13.96 -8.76
C GLY A 88 18.25 -15.03 -9.23
N SER A 89 17.40 -15.57 -8.33
CA SER A 89 16.40 -16.59 -8.69
C SER A 89 15.25 -16.01 -9.50
N GLU A 90 14.70 -16.81 -10.41
CA GLU A 90 13.59 -16.41 -11.29
C GLU A 90 12.22 -16.72 -10.67
N VAL A 91 11.25 -15.86 -10.96
CA VAL A 91 9.82 -16.09 -10.72
C VAL A 91 9.03 -15.86 -12.02
N GLU A 92 7.86 -16.49 -12.14
CA GLU A 92 6.90 -16.10 -13.17
C GLU A 92 6.21 -14.79 -12.75
N PHE A 93 6.18 -13.83 -13.67
CA PHE A 93 5.63 -12.49 -13.50
C PHE A 93 4.51 -12.25 -14.50
N ASP A 94 3.40 -11.74 -14.01
CA ASP A 94 2.17 -11.54 -14.79
C ASP A 94 1.89 -10.06 -15.07
N GLY A 95 2.94 -9.27 -15.31
CA GLY A 95 2.79 -7.86 -15.69
C GLY A 95 2.06 -7.00 -14.66
N ALA A 96 1.53 -5.86 -15.11
CA ALA A 96 0.72 -4.95 -14.31
C ALA A 96 -0.77 -5.31 -14.42
N ASN A 97 -1.44 -5.37 -13.28
CA ASN A 97 -2.85 -5.71 -13.13
C ASN A 97 -3.52 -4.73 -12.16
N GLY A 98 -4.86 -4.77 -12.11
CA GLY A 98 -5.67 -3.97 -11.19
C GLY A 98 -5.99 -2.58 -11.72
N SER A 99 -7.02 -1.98 -11.12
CA SER A 99 -7.56 -0.66 -11.44
C SER A 99 -7.62 0.27 -10.22
N PHE A 100 -7.00 -0.14 -9.11
CA PHE A 100 -6.89 0.69 -7.91
C PHE A 100 -5.84 1.77 -8.15
N THR A 101 -6.26 2.86 -8.79
CA THR A 101 -5.40 3.99 -9.16
C THR A 101 -6.00 5.30 -8.66
N LEU A 102 -5.14 6.29 -8.39
CA LEU A 102 -5.58 7.64 -8.08
C LEU A 102 -6.50 8.17 -9.20
N HIS A 103 -7.62 8.78 -8.80
CA HIS A 103 -8.52 9.47 -9.73
C HIS A 103 -7.80 10.60 -10.48
N LYS A 104 -8.34 11.01 -11.62
CA LYS A 104 -7.69 11.99 -12.51
C LYS A 104 -8.03 13.45 -12.21
N THR A 105 -9.11 13.69 -11.47
CA THR A 105 -9.63 15.04 -11.26
C THR A 105 -8.87 15.70 -10.12
N GLU A 106 -7.80 16.42 -10.45
CA GLU A 106 -6.89 17.00 -9.44
C GLU A 106 -7.56 17.96 -8.45
N SER A 107 -8.68 18.60 -8.85
CA SER A 107 -9.46 19.48 -7.96
C SER A 107 -10.29 18.73 -6.91
N THR A 108 -10.40 17.41 -7.01
CA THR A 108 -11.09 16.57 -6.04
C THR A 108 -10.06 16.02 -5.05
N PRO A 109 -10.24 16.21 -3.73
CA PRO A 109 -9.29 15.67 -2.75
C PRO A 109 -9.29 14.13 -2.74
N ALA A 110 -8.16 13.52 -2.38
CA ALA A 110 -8.08 12.10 -2.07
C ALA A 110 -7.77 11.88 -0.59
N VAL A 111 -8.57 11.04 0.05
CA VAL A 111 -8.31 10.61 1.44
C VAL A 111 -8.04 9.11 1.45
N PHE A 112 -6.88 8.73 1.95
CA PHE A 112 -6.47 7.34 2.11
C PHE A 112 -6.62 6.94 3.57
N ILE A 113 -7.39 5.89 3.86
CA ILE A 113 -7.53 5.33 5.21
C ILE A 113 -7.00 3.90 5.19
N ILE A 114 -5.77 3.75 5.68
CA ILE A 114 -4.92 2.61 5.32
C ILE A 114 -4.42 1.88 6.57
N GLY A 115 -4.43 0.55 6.52
CA GLY A 115 -3.93 -0.32 7.59
C GLY A 115 -2.77 -1.19 7.13
N GLY A 116 -1.65 -1.15 7.84
CA GLY A 116 -0.54 -2.09 7.64
C GLY A 116 -0.02 -2.12 6.19
N ILE A 117 -0.06 -3.30 5.55
CA ILE A 117 0.53 -3.50 4.21
C ILE A 117 -0.30 -2.93 3.06
N GLY A 118 -1.55 -2.51 3.32
CA GLY A 118 -2.37 -1.77 2.37
C GLY A 118 -1.74 -0.45 1.92
N ILE A 119 -0.65 -0.01 2.57
CA ILE A 119 0.14 1.16 2.17
C ILE A 119 0.83 1.01 0.81
N THR A 120 1.08 -0.22 0.35
CA THR A 120 1.89 -0.46 -0.85
C THR A 120 1.36 0.24 -2.11
N PRO A 121 0.10 0.08 -2.56
CA PRO A 121 -0.41 0.83 -3.70
C PRO A 121 -0.52 2.32 -3.42
N ILE A 122 -0.77 2.72 -2.17
CA ILE A 122 -0.98 4.12 -1.80
C ILE A 122 0.31 4.92 -1.81
N ARG A 123 1.40 4.35 -1.30
CA ARG A 123 2.74 4.94 -1.39
C ARG A 123 3.14 5.14 -2.85
N SER A 124 2.84 4.16 -3.72
CA SER A 124 3.03 4.29 -5.18
C SER A 124 2.24 5.49 -5.75
N MET A 125 0.96 5.64 -5.39
CA MET A 125 0.12 6.77 -5.83
C MET A 125 0.65 8.12 -5.36
N ILE A 126 1.01 8.24 -4.08
CA ILE A 126 1.48 9.49 -3.46
C ILE A 126 2.84 9.89 -4.06
N ALA A 127 3.75 8.93 -4.23
CA ALA A 127 5.05 9.18 -4.86
C ALA A 127 4.90 9.65 -6.30
N GLU A 128 4.02 9.01 -7.08
CA GLU A 128 3.77 9.43 -8.46
C GLU A 128 3.15 10.82 -8.54
N ALA A 129 2.12 11.10 -7.73
CA ALA A 129 1.49 12.41 -7.65
C ALA A 129 2.49 13.52 -7.24
N THR A 130 3.40 13.20 -6.32
CA THR A 130 4.47 14.10 -5.87
C THR A 130 5.49 14.37 -6.97
N ASN A 131 5.96 13.33 -7.67
CA ASN A 131 6.95 13.46 -8.72
C ASN A 131 6.39 14.19 -9.96
N GLN A 132 5.13 13.92 -10.31
CA GLN A 132 4.42 14.61 -11.39
C GLN A 132 3.92 16.01 -10.99
N LYS A 133 3.98 16.37 -9.70
CA LYS A 133 3.47 17.64 -9.15
C LYS A 133 2.00 17.90 -9.48
N THR A 134 1.17 16.86 -9.38
CA THR A 134 -0.27 16.99 -9.60
C THR A 134 -0.90 17.91 -8.55
N GLY A 135 -1.98 18.60 -8.89
CA GLY A 135 -2.71 19.51 -8.01
C GLY A 135 -3.61 18.84 -6.97
N HIS A 136 -3.58 17.50 -6.84
CA HIS A 136 -4.38 16.78 -5.85
C HIS A 136 -4.04 17.22 -4.42
N ASP A 137 -5.07 17.47 -3.62
CA ASP A 137 -4.99 17.53 -2.16
C ASP A 137 -5.09 16.10 -1.61
N LEU A 138 -4.04 15.63 -0.96
CA LEU A 138 -3.86 14.24 -0.53
C LEU A 138 -3.76 14.18 1.00
N THR A 139 -4.61 13.38 1.64
CA THR A 139 -4.50 13.08 3.07
C THR A 139 -4.40 11.57 3.29
N LEU A 140 -3.39 11.12 4.02
CA LEU A 140 -3.22 9.72 4.39
C LEU A 140 -3.37 9.56 5.91
N LEU A 141 -4.40 8.84 6.34
CA LEU A 141 -4.51 8.31 7.70
C LEU A 141 -3.98 6.88 7.71
N TYR A 142 -2.81 6.67 8.31
CA TYR A 142 -2.09 5.40 8.25
C TYR A 142 -2.01 4.70 9.61
N SER A 143 -2.83 3.67 9.78
CA SER A 143 -3.00 2.93 11.03
C SER A 143 -2.06 1.73 11.14
N ASN A 144 -1.29 1.69 12.23
CA ASN A 144 -0.46 0.55 12.64
C ASN A 144 -0.55 0.30 14.15
N LYS A 145 0.06 -0.77 14.64
CA LYS A 145 0.11 -1.07 16.08
C LYS A 145 1.14 -0.19 16.78
N THR A 146 2.40 -0.26 16.34
CA THR A 146 3.51 0.58 16.79
C THR A 146 4.28 1.12 15.57
N PRO A 147 5.20 2.09 15.75
CA PRO A 147 6.03 2.60 14.66
C PRO A 147 6.85 1.52 13.95
N GLU A 148 7.33 0.51 14.69
CA GLU A 148 8.09 -0.63 14.15
C GLU A 148 7.25 -1.51 13.21
N ASP A 149 5.92 -1.48 13.38
CA ASP A 149 5.00 -2.19 12.50
C ASP A 149 4.69 -1.39 11.22
N ALA A 150 5.08 -0.13 11.09
CA ALA A 150 4.67 0.74 9.99
C ALA A 150 5.70 0.75 8.83
N PRO A 151 5.51 -0.04 7.75
CA PRO A 151 6.40 0.03 6.59
C PRO A 151 6.34 1.41 5.92
N PHE A 152 7.51 1.86 5.47
CA PHE A 152 7.69 3.12 4.72
C PHE A 152 7.37 4.41 5.50
N LEU A 153 7.36 4.38 6.84
CA LEU A 153 7.05 5.55 7.66
C LEU A 153 7.91 6.78 7.29
N SER A 154 9.25 6.65 7.31
CA SER A 154 10.16 7.76 6.98
C SER A 154 10.10 8.19 5.52
N ASP A 155 9.80 7.27 4.59
CA ASP A 155 9.63 7.60 3.17
C ASP A 155 8.39 8.47 2.94
N LEU A 156 7.29 8.19 3.66
CA LEU A 156 6.08 9.01 3.64
C LEU A 156 6.30 10.39 4.27
N GLU A 157 7.06 10.48 5.36
CA GLU A 157 7.48 11.77 5.94
C GLU A 157 8.32 12.60 4.95
N ASP A 158 9.19 11.95 4.16
CA ASP A 158 9.98 12.62 3.14
C ASP A 158 9.17 12.99 1.89
N LEU A 159 8.09 12.26 1.58
CA LEU A 159 7.11 12.65 0.58
C LEU A 159 6.34 13.90 1.02
N GLU A 160 5.90 13.97 2.28
CA GLU A 160 5.21 15.13 2.85
C GLU A 160 6.08 16.40 2.78
N LYS A 161 7.36 16.30 3.14
CA LYS A 161 8.31 17.44 3.01
C LYS A 161 8.45 17.94 1.58
N ARG A 162 8.29 17.07 0.57
CA ARG A 162 8.46 17.40 -0.85
C ARG A 162 7.16 17.84 -1.53
N ASN A 163 6.01 17.46 -0.99
CA ASN A 163 4.70 17.74 -1.57
C ASN A 163 3.84 18.56 -0.59
N PRO A 164 3.70 19.88 -0.79
CA PRO A 164 2.92 20.72 0.12
C PRO A 164 1.42 20.42 0.11
N ASN A 165 0.92 19.63 -0.86
CA ASN A 165 -0.46 19.18 -0.92
C ASN A 165 -0.66 17.78 -0.32
N PHE A 166 0.38 17.19 0.29
CA PHE A 166 0.27 15.92 0.97
C PHE A 166 0.33 16.12 2.48
N ASN A 167 -0.69 15.63 3.18
CA ASN A 167 -0.80 15.61 4.63
C ASN A 167 -0.73 14.16 5.12
N PHE A 168 0.33 13.82 5.85
CA PHE A 168 0.57 12.49 6.37
C PHE A 168 0.21 12.38 7.86
N VAL A 169 -0.74 11.50 8.17
CA VAL A 169 -1.25 11.29 9.52
C VAL A 169 -0.99 9.84 9.96
N PRO A 170 0.20 9.54 10.50
CA PRO A 170 0.49 8.23 11.08
C PRO A 170 -0.24 8.04 12.44
N VAL A 171 -0.95 6.92 12.57
CA VAL A 171 -1.82 6.59 13.72
C VAL A 171 -1.36 5.28 14.36
N MET A 172 -1.08 5.30 15.67
CA MET A 172 -0.61 4.11 16.40
C MET A 172 -1.67 3.61 17.39
N THR A 173 -2.19 2.41 17.16
CA THR A 173 -3.26 1.81 17.97
C THR A 173 -2.79 1.24 19.31
N ARG A 174 -1.48 1.00 19.48
CA ARG A 174 -0.91 0.34 20.67
C ARG A 174 0.40 0.97 21.17
N ALA A 175 0.73 2.18 20.71
CA ALA A 175 1.90 2.91 21.23
C ALA A 175 1.50 3.72 22.46
N GLU A 176 2.37 3.74 23.48
CA GLU A 176 2.17 4.54 24.69
C GLU A 176 2.70 5.98 24.52
N ALA A 177 2.31 6.87 25.44
CA ALA A 177 2.86 8.22 25.48
C ALA A 177 4.37 8.19 25.75
N GLY A 178 5.15 8.91 24.95
CA GLY A 178 6.62 8.87 24.97
C GLY A 178 7.25 7.84 24.03
N GLU A 179 6.49 6.85 23.55
CA GLU A 179 6.87 6.01 22.41
C GLU A 179 6.38 6.62 21.09
N TRP A 180 5.21 7.28 21.13
CA TRP A 180 4.63 7.97 19.99
C TRP A 180 3.87 9.23 20.41
N ASP A 181 4.32 10.37 19.91
CA ASP A 181 3.72 11.68 20.19
C ASP A 181 2.65 12.10 19.19
N GLY A 182 2.50 11.34 18.09
CA GLY A 182 1.47 11.57 17.08
C GLY A 182 0.09 11.02 17.47
N GLU A 183 -0.77 10.84 16.47
CA GLU A 183 -2.13 10.32 16.67
C GLU A 183 -2.10 8.89 17.22
N ARG A 184 -2.93 8.62 18.24
CA ARG A 184 -3.03 7.33 18.92
C ARG A 184 -4.47 6.83 18.95
N GLY A 185 -4.62 5.52 19.06
CA GLY A 185 -5.92 4.85 19.08
C GLY A 185 -6.40 4.43 17.69
N HIS A 186 -7.71 4.21 17.55
CA HIS A 186 -8.32 3.82 16.28
C HIS A 186 -8.76 5.05 15.49
N ILE A 187 -8.75 4.93 14.15
CA ILE A 187 -9.32 5.96 13.29
C ILE A 187 -10.83 5.98 13.51
N ASP A 188 -11.37 7.15 13.82
CA ASP A 188 -12.78 7.41 14.00
C ASP A 188 -13.22 8.69 13.27
N ALA A 189 -14.50 9.01 13.36
CA ALA A 189 -15.07 10.20 12.72
C ALA A 189 -14.52 11.52 13.30
N GLU A 190 -14.07 11.53 14.56
CA GLU A 190 -13.49 12.73 15.17
C GLU A 190 -12.09 12.99 14.63
N LEU A 191 -11.25 11.96 14.57
CA LEU A 191 -9.93 12.02 13.93
C LEU A 191 -10.05 12.41 12.47
N LEU A 192 -10.97 11.80 11.71
CA LEU A 192 -11.19 12.15 10.31
C LEU A 192 -11.48 13.64 10.15
N LYS A 193 -12.38 14.20 10.97
CA LYS A 193 -12.76 15.63 10.92
C LYS A 193 -11.63 16.58 11.33
N ARG A 194 -10.63 16.13 12.09
CA ARG A 194 -9.43 16.95 12.40
C ARG A 194 -8.59 17.22 11.15
N HIS A 195 -8.58 16.29 10.21
CA HIS A 195 -7.71 16.35 9.02
C HIS A 195 -8.47 16.57 7.71
N VAL A 196 -9.78 16.33 7.69
CA VAL A 196 -10.64 16.47 6.51
C VAL A 196 -11.77 17.44 6.82
N SER A 197 -11.68 18.65 6.27
CA SER A 197 -12.60 19.76 6.60
C SER A 197 -14.02 19.56 6.07
N ASP A 198 -14.16 19.00 4.86
CA ASP A 198 -15.44 18.67 4.23
C ASP A 198 -15.40 17.22 3.80
N VAL A 199 -16.00 16.34 4.60
CA VAL A 199 -15.94 14.89 4.40
C VAL A 199 -16.64 14.42 3.12
N ASN A 200 -17.47 15.24 2.47
CA ASN A 200 -18.25 14.84 1.29
C ASN A 200 -17.54 15.13 -0.03
N LYS A 201 -16.48 15.95 -0.02
CA LYS A 201 -15.71 16.29 -1.23
C LYS A 201 -14.73 15.22 -1.70
N PRO A 202 -14.00 14.52 -0.80
CA PRO A 202 -12.96 13.62 -1.23
C PRO A 202 -13.49 12.35 -1.90
N ILE A 203 -12.60 11.73 -2.67
CA ILE A 203 -12.69 10.30 -2.96
C ILE A 203 -11.83 9.56 -1.92
N TYR A 204 -12.44 8.57 -1.27
CA TYR A 204 -11.83 7.76 -0.24
C TYR A 204 -11.23 6.48 -0.82
N TYR A 205 -10.06 6.12 -0.33
CA TYR A 205 -9.35 4.89 -0.66
C TYR A 205 -9.12 4.10 0.63
N LEU A 206 -9.68 2.89 0.69
CA LEU A 206 -9.57 2.00 1.84
C LEU A 206 -8.73 0.79 1.47
N SER A 207 -7.70 0.51 2.25
CA SER A 207 -6.91 -0.72 2.10
C SER A 207 -6.26 -1.09 3.43
N GLY A 208 -6.56 -2.29 3.93
CA GLY A 208 -6.03 -2.79 5.18
C GLY A 208 -6.73 -4.09 5.58
N PRO A 209 -6.52 -4.57 6.83
CA PRO A 209 -7.28 -5.69 7.37
C PRO A 209 -8.79 -5.54 7.12
N GLY A 210 -9.47 -6.64 6.77
CA GLY A 210 -10.88 -6.60 6.33
C GLY A 210 -11.81 -5.97 7.36
N ASP A 211 -11.62 -6.27 8.64
CA ASP A 211 -12.35 -5.65 9.76
C ASP A 211 -12.18 -4.13 9.83
N MET A 212 -10.96 -3.64 9.56
CA MET A 212 -10.70 -2.20 9.44
C MET A 212 -11.41 -1.60 8.23
N VAL A 213 -11.32 -2.23 7.06
CA VAL A 213 -11.94 -1.71 5.81
C VAL A 213 -13.45 -1.62 5.98
N GLU A 214 -14.10 -2.68 6.48
CA GLU A 214 -15.54 -2.71 6.76
C GLU A 214 -15.95 -1.62 7.76
N ALA A 215 -15.20 -1.46 8.87
CA ALA A 215 -15.47 -0.44 9.87
C ALA A 215 -15.33 0.98 9.31
N MET A 216 -14.31 1.23 8.48
CA MET A 216 -14.08 2.56 7.88
C MET A 216 -15.12 2.88 6.81
N GLN A 217 -15.51 1.91 5.99
CA GLN A 217 -16.60 2.09 5.03
C GLN A 217 -17.90 2.46 5.75
N LYS A 218 -18.25 1.73 6.81
CA LYS A 218 -19.44 2.03 7.62
C LYS A 218 -19.38 3.44 8.23
N MET A 219 -18.24 3.81 8.82
CA MET A 219 -18.03 5.13 9.42
C MET A 219 -18.21 6.26 8.40
N LEU A 220 -17.68 6.10 7.18
CA LEU A 220 -17.83 7.09 6.11
C LEU A 220 -19.29 7.24 5.65
N VAL A 221 -20.02 6.14 5.48
CA VAL A 221 -21.44 6.16 5.13
C VAL A 221 -22.26 6.83 6.23
N GLU A 222 -22.01 6.51 7.51
CA GLU A 222 -22.66 7.15 8.65
C GLU A 222 -22.33 8.65 8.77
N ALA A 223 -21.15 9.07 8.29
CA ALA A 223 -20.76 10.47 8.18
C ALA A 223 -21.38 11.21 6.98
N GLY A 224 -22.14 10.51 6.13
CA GLY A 224 -22.86 11.07 4.98
C GLY A 224 -22.11 11.01 3.65
N VAL A 225 -20.95 10.33 3.59
CA VAL A 225 -20.17 10.16 2.36
C VAL A 225 -20.95 9.30 1.36
N ASN A 226 -21.00 9.74 0.10
CA ASN A 226 -21.57 8.93 -0.98
C ASN A 226 -20.69 7.69 -1.21
N GLU A 227 -21.30 6.50 -1.22
CA GLU A 227 -20.61 5.22 -1.50
C GLU A 227 -19.87 5.22 -2.84
N ASP A 228 -20.36 5.95 -3.85
CA ASP A 228 -19.67 6.09 -5.15
C ASP A 228 -18.29 6.77 -5.04
N ASN A 229 -18.07 7.52 -3.96
CA ASN A 229 -16.80 8.16 -3.64
C ASN A 229 -15.89 7.27 -2.78
N ILE A 230 -16.28 6.04 -2.44
CA ILE A 230 -15.48 5.10 -1.65
C ILE A 230 -14.93 4.01 -2.57
N ARG A 231 -13.61 3.81 -2.52
CA ARG A 231 -12.89 2.78 -3.27
C ARG A 231 -12.16 1.90 -2.27
N SER A 232 -12.46 0.61 -2.25
CA SER A 232 -11.75 -0.35 -1.41
C SER A 232 -11.00 -1.37 -2.24
N GLU A 233 -9.85 -1.81 -1.72
CA GLU A 233 -9.14 -2.98 -2.23
C GLU A 233 -8.91 -3.96 -1.07
N GLU A 234 -9.61 -5.08 -1.13
CA GLU A 234 -9.43 -6.20 -0.20
C GLU A 234 -8.39 -7.15 -0.78
N PHE A 235 -7.17 -7.11 -0.25
CA PHE A 235 -6.16 -8.12 -0.55
C PHE A 235 -6.40 -9.38 0.27
N ALA A 236 -6.40 -10.56 -0.35
CA ALA A 236 -6.30 -11.84 0.36
C ALA A 236 -4.89 -12.09 0.98
N GLY A 237 -4.01 -11.07 1.01
CA GLY A 237 -2.66 -11.15 1.56
C GLY A 237 -2.53 -10.81 3.06
N TYR A 238 -3.66 -10.44 3.70
CA TYR A 238 -3.78 -10.24 5.15
C TYR A 238 -3.98 -11.56 5.88
#